data_AF-A0A2V6C845-F1
#
_entry.id   AF-A0A2V6C845-F1
#
_cell.length_a   1.000
_cell.length_b   1.000
_cell.length_c   1.000
_cell.angle_alpha   90.00
_cell.angle_beta   90.00
_cell.angle_gamma   90.00
#
_symmetry.space_group_name_H-M   'P 1'
#
loop_
_entity.id
_entity.type
_entity.pdbx_description
1 polymer ?
#
loop_
_entity_poly.entity_id
_entity_poly.type
_entity_poly.pdbx_seq_one_letter_code
_entity_poly.pdbx_strand_id
1 'polypeptide(L)'
;MRTKTLLLTAVLSAAGLASSLSLAQGAVYSVNAVGYVNLPLPVGLSLICNPLKGSTGNDLNTILPLTDADVGATIYTYNGSAFVSTTYLGTSIGWTPNNSVAPGQGMFISLGAAKTLTFVGEVPQGTDSNIHMNNGLSLVASPVPQSSALDTMLFPADVGDTVYFYRGGSYASSTFLGPGIGWTPAAVPGVGEGFWVSRANAADWNRNFSVNN
;
A
#
# COMPACT_ATOMS: atom_id res chain seq x y z
N MET A 1 14.51 -66.26 49.51
CA MET A 1 15.73 -65.67 48.93
C MET A 1 15.53 -64.17 48.83
N ARG A 2 16.45 -63.37 49.38
CA ARG A 2 16.41 -61.90 49.47
C ARG A 2 17.45 -61.29 48.52
N THR A 3 17.28 -59.99 48.23
CA THR A 3 18.28 -58.99 47.72
C THR A 3 18.25 -58.82 46.18
N LYS A 4 17.74 -57.73 45.58
CA LYS A 4 18.06 -56.27 45.56
C LYS A 4 19.11 -55.85 44.50
N THR A 5 18.75 -54.82 43.71
CA THR A 5 19.57 -53.69 43.16
C THR A 5 20.12 -53.70 41.72
N LEU A 6 19.48 -52.87 40.87
CA LEU A 6 19.93 -51.78 39.96
C LEU A 6 21.42 -51.58 39.54
N LEU A 7 21.70 -51.33 38.24
CA LEU A 7 22.52 -50.26 37.56
C LEU A 7 22.89 -50.65 36.09
N LEU A 8 22.52 -49.91 35.03
CA LEU A 8 23.30 -48.89 34.23
C LEU A 8 24.75 -49.34 33.89
N THR A 9 25.26 -49.44 32.64
CA THR A 9 25.46 -48.40 31.58
C THR A 9 26.25 -48.99 30.36
N ALA A 10 26.07 -48.39 29.15
CA ALA A 10 26.96 -48.34 27.95
C ALA A 10 27.20 -49.65 27.14
N VAL A 11 27.21 -49.66 25.80
CA VAL A 11 28.17 -48.99 24.91
C VAL A 11 27.57 -48.74 23.50
N LEU A 12 27.92 -47.56 22.98
CA LEU A 12 27.67 -46.99 21.66
C LEU A 12 28.73 -47.48 20.66
N SER A 13 28.37 -48.03 19.49
CA SER A 13 28.99 -47.70 18.18
C SER A 13 28.59 -48.61 17.00
N ALA A 14 28.06 -47.95 15.97
CA ALA A 14 28.38 -48.08 14.54
C ALA A 14 27.59 -49.04 13.60
N ALA A 15 26.93 -48.38 12.64
CA ALA A 15 26.81 -48.67 11.20
C ALA A 15 25.56 -49.43 10.71
N GLY A 16 24.74 -48.74 9.89
CA GLY A 16 23.63 -49.34 9.15
C GLY A 16 22.78 -48.33 8.37
N LEU A 17 23.42 -47.67 7.39
CA LEU A 17 22.88 -46.89 6.26
C LEU A 17 21.40 -47.14 5.91
N ALA A 18 20.53 -46.15 6.15
CA ALA A 18 19.29 -45.93 5.39
C ALA A 18 18.80 -44.49 5.62
N SER A 19 19.29 -43.58 4.78
CA SER A 19 18.59 -42.38 4.28
C SER A 19 17.42 -41.83 5.12
N SER A 20 17.69 -41.30 6.31
CA SER A 20 16.94 -40.13 6.76
C SER A 20 17.60 -38.93 6.10
N LEU A 21 17.31 -38.70 4.81
CA LEU A 21 17.26 -37.33 4.33
C LEU A 21 16.23 -36.66 5.25
N SER A 22 16.72 -36.02 6.30
CA SER A 22 16.05 -34.85 6.82
C SER A 22 16.00 -33.91 5.62
N LEU A 23 14.91 -33.99 4.84
CA LEU A 23 14.43 -32.83 4.13
C LEU A 23 14.34 -31.79 5.21
N ALA A 24 15.37 -30.93 5.23
CA ALA A 24 15.38 -29.71 5.98
C ALA A 24 13.97 -29.17 5.86
N GLN A 25 13.35 -28.94 7.02
CA GLN A 25 12.13 -28.18 7.11
C GLN A 25 12.39 -26.87 6.38
N GLY A 26 12.08 -26.85 5.09
CA GLY A 26 12.31 -25.71 4.23
C GLY A 26 11.54 -24.60 4.87
N ALA A 27 12.23 -23.52 5.24
CA ALA A 27 11.56 -22.32 5.68
C ALA A 27 10.46 -22.02 4.64
N VAL A 28 9.21 -22.01 5.07
CA VAL A 28 8.11 -21.56 4.23
C VAL A 28 8.32 -20.06 4.10
N TYR A 29 9.06 -19.65 3.08
CA TYR A 29 9.16 -18.25 2.71
C TYR A 29 7.82 -17.86 2.13
N SER A 30 7.08 -16.99 2.83
CA SER A 30 5.94 -16.35 2.20
C SER A 30 6.48 -15.52 1.04
N VAL A 31 6.03 -15.81 -0.18
CA VAL A 31 6.31 -14.96 -1.34
C VAL A 31 5.67 -13.57 -1.13
N ASN A 32 4.56 -13.52 -0.38
CA ASN A 32 3.80 -12.30 -0.13
C ASN A 32 4.20 -11.66 1.21
N ALA A 33 4.41 -10.34 1.22
CA ALA A 33 4.52 -9.56 2.45
C ALA A 33 3.16 -8.96 2.82
N VAL A 34 2.74 -9.14 4.07
CA VAL A 34 1.54 -8.49 4.60
C VAL A 34 1.93 -7.17 5.27
N GLY A 35 1.24 -6.10 4.93
CA GLY A 35 1.43 -4.77 5.47
C GLY A 35 0.25 -4.31 6.34
N TYR A 36 0.56 -3.39 7.25
CA TYR A 36 -0.40 -2.64 8.06
C TYR A 36 -0.04 -1.16 7.94
N VAL A 37 -0.97 -0.33 7.45
CA VAL A 37 -0.78 1.12 7.32
C VAL A 37 -1.81 1.85 8.15
N ASN A 38 -1.35 2.59 9.15
CA ASN A 38 -2.17 3.49 9.97
C ASN A 38 -2.00 4.92 9.45
N LEU A 39 -3.08 5.49 8.92
CA LEU A 39 -3.10 6.83 8.34
C LEU A 39 -3.97 7.75 9.22
N PRO A 40 -3.36 8.57 10.11
CA PRO A 40 -4.10 9.55 10.90
C PRO A 40 -4.55 10.71 10.02
N LEU A 41 -5.85 10.98 10.01
CA LEU A 41 -6.47 12.03 9.21
C LEU A 41 -7.26 13.01 10.08
N PRO A 42 -7.23 14.31 9.73
CA PRO A 42 -8.08 15.32 10.36
C PRO A 42 -9.55 15.15 9.95
N VAL A 43 -10.42 15.91 10.62
CA VAL A 43 -11.80 16.14 10.14
C VAL A 43 -11.78 16.85 8.79
N GLY A 44 -12.76 16.57 7.94
CA GLY A 44 -12.90 17.16 6.62
C GLY A 44 -12.11 16.38 5.55
N LEU A 45 -11.67 17.11 4.53
CA LEU A 45 -11.11 16.53 3.32
C LEU A 45 -9.62 16.18 3.49
N SER A 46 -9.23 14.97 3.06
CA SER A 46 -7.84 14.52 2.98
C SER A 46 -7.60 13.79 1.67
N LEU A 47 -6.41 13.92 1.10
CA LEU A 47 -6.01 13.21 -0.12
C LEU A 47 -5.17 11.98 0.23
N ILE A 48 -5.70 10.80 -0.05
CA ILE A 48 -5.14 9.51 0.36
C ILE A 48 -5.09 8.55 -0.82
N CYS A 49 -4.64 7.33 -0.59
CA CYS A 49 -4.72 6.24 -1.55
C CYS A 49 -5.05 4.91 -0.88
N ASN A 50 -5.19 3.88 -1.71
CA ASN A 50 -5.01 2.51 -1.25
C ASN A 50 -3.50 2.15 -1.29
N PRO A 51 -2.81 1.97 -0.14
CA PRO A 51 -1.37 1.68 -0.11
C PRO A 51 -1.04 0.17 -0.21
N LEU A 52 -2.05 -0.70 -0.19
CA LEU A 52 -1.90 -2.15 -0.09
C LEU A 52 -2.89 -2.87 -1.02
N LYS A 53 -2.63 -4.13 -1.34
CA LYS A 53 -3.58 -4.98 -2.05
C LYS A 53 -4.44 -5.73 -1.04
N GLY A 54 -5.76 -5.56 -1.09
CA GLY A 54 -6.67 -6.29 -0.20
C GLY A 54 -6.63 -7.79 -0.46
N SER A 55 -6.76 -8.60 0.61
CA SER A 55 -6.63 -10.06 0.55
C SER A 55 -7.72 -10.75 -0.29
N THR A 56 -8.89 -10.13 -0.40
CA THR A 56 -10.05 -10.66 -1.15
C THR A 56 -10.52 -9.72 -2.25
N GLY A 57 -9.68 -8.76 -2.65
CA GLY A 57 -10.00 -7.70 -3.61
C GLY A 57 -9.79 -6.30 -3.05
N ASN A 58 -9.95 -5.30 -3.91
CA ASN A 58 -9.65 -3.89 -3.59
C ASN A 58 -10.90 -3.02 -3.42
N ASP A 59 -12.03 -3.64 -3.14
CA ASP A 59 -13.28 -2.92 -2.91
C ASP A 59 -13.26 -2.21 -1.56
N LEU A 60 -13.87 -1.03 -1.48
CA LEU A 60 -13.79 -0.16 -0.29
C LEU A 60 -14.26 -0.84 0.99
N ASN A 61 -15.29 -1.69 0.93
CA ASN A 61 -15.74 -2.48 2.09
C ASN A 61 -14.68 -3.49 2.59
N THR A 62 -13.76 -3.90 1.71
CA THR A 62 -12.65 -4.81 2.04
C THR A 62 -11.44 -4.04 2.57
N ILE A 63 -11.02 -2.99 1.87
CA ILE A 63 -9.75 -2.29 2.15
C ILE A 63 -9.89 -1.17 3.19
N LEU A 64 -11.10 -0.67 3.39
CA LEU A 64 -11.39 0.43 4.29
C LEU A 64 -12.67 0.18 5.10
N PRO A 65 -12.65 -0.83 5.99
CA PRO A 65 -13.74 -1.06 6.93
C PRO A 65 -13.85 0.12 7.90
N LEU A 66 -15.06 0.66 8.01
CA LEU A 66 -15.42 1.72 8.96
C LEU A 66 -16.46 1.21 9.98
N THR A 67 -16.82 2.06 10.93
CA THR A 67 -17.79 1.77 12.00
C THR A 67 -19.01 2.68 11.87
N ASP A 68 -20.10 2.39 12.60
CA ASP A 68 -21.32 3.22 12.56
C ASP A 68 -21.08 4.68 13.01
N ALA A 69 -20.00 4.97 13.73
CA ALA A 69 -19.59 6.34 14.06
C ALA A 69 -19.14 7.16 12.82
N ASP A 70 -18.90 6.49 11.68
CA ASP A 70 -18.35 7.06 10.46
C ASP A 70 -19.38 7.22 9.35
N VAL A 71 -20.66 6.98 9.64
CA VAL A 71 -21.75 7.17 8.68
C VAL A 71 -21.69 8.58 8.09
N GLY A 72 -21.76 8.67 6.76
CA GLY A 72 -21.63 9.92 6.02
C GLY A 72 -20.20 10.23 5.55
N ALA A 73 -19.18 9.46 5.97
CA ALA A 73 -17.87 9.52 5.36
C ALA A 73 -18.01 9.33 3.84
N THR A 74 -17.36 10.19 3.06
CA THR A 74 -17.51 10.20 1.60
C THR A 74 -16.15 10.15 0.93
N ILE A 75 -15.98 9.25 -0.02
CA ILE A 75 -14.80 9.16 -0.88
C ILE A 75 -15.14 9.73 -2.25
N TYR A 76 -14.20 10.47 -2.82
CA TYR A 76 -14.25 10.96 -4.18
C TYR A 76 -13.06 10.41 -4.97
N THR A 77 -13.34 9.62 -6.00
CA THR A 77 -12.31 9.15 -6.94
C THR A 77 -12.43 9.93 -8.25
N TYR A 78 -11.29 10.13 -8.92
CA TYR A 78 -11.24 10.82 -10.20
C TYR A 78 -11.10 9.81 -11.34
N ASN A 79 -11.96 9.89 -12.33
CA ASN A 79 -11.98 8.95 -13.48
C ASN A 79 -11.28 9.49 -14.74
N GLY A 80 -10.51 10.58 -14.62
CA GLY A 80 -9.90 11.27 -15.75
C GLY A 80 -10.75 12.40 -16.34
N SER A 81 -12.00 12.55 -15.91
CA SER A 81 -12.89 13.62 -16.39
C SER A 81 -13.69 14.29 -15.27
N ALA A 82 -14.21 13.51 -14.33
CA ALA A 82 -15.03 13.98 -13.23
C ALA A 82 -14.72 13.19 -11.95
N PHE A 83 -15.17 13.74 -10.82
CA PHE A 83 -15.23 12.99 -9.59
C PHE A 83 -16.48 12.12 -9.54
N VAL A 84 -16.33 10.92 -9.04
CA VAL A 84 -17.43 10.06 -8.62
C VAL A 84 -17.35 9.86 -7.11
N SER A 85 -18.49 9.85 -6.45
CA SER A 85 -18.56 9.75 -4.99
C SER A 85 -19.10 8.40 -4.54
N THR A 86 -18.63 7.97 -3.38
CA THR A 86 -19.19 6.85 -2.61
C THR A 86 -19.29 7.24 -1.15
N THR A 87 -20.38 6.86 -0.51
CA THR A 87 -20.66 7.24 0.86
C THR A 87 -20.80 5.99 1.72
N TYR A 88 -20.22 6.04 2.92
CA TYR A 88 -20.35 4.99 3.91
C TYR A 88 -21.68 5.13 4.66
N LEU A 89 -22.50 4.08 4.63
CA LEU A 89 -23.87 4.07 5.17
C LEU A 89 -24.03 3.22 6.45
N GLY A 90 -22.93 2.89 7.12
CA GLY A 90 -22.91 2.09 8.35
C GLY A 90 -22.57 0.63 8.11
N THR A 91 -22.31 -0.11 9.18
CA THR A 91 -21.78 -1.49 9.14
C THR A 91 -22.72 -2.51 8.50
N SER A 92 -24.03 -2.22 8.47
CA SER A 92 -25.03 -3.07 7.82
C SER A 92 -25.10 -2.95 6.29
N ILE A 93 -24.62 -1.83 5.73
CA ILE A 93 -24.70 -1.53 4.28
C ILE A 93 -23.31 -1.35 3.67
N GLY A 94 -22.43 -0.63 4.36
CA GLY A 94 -21.07 -0.30 3.91
C GLY A 94 -21.01 0.90 2.95
N TRP A 95 -19.93 0.95 2.19
CA TRP A 95 -19.71 1.90 1.11
C TRP A 95 -20.70 1.68 -0.03
N THR A 96 -21.36 2.75 -0.46
CA THR A 96 -22.34 2.72 -1.55
C THR A 96 -22.08 3.87 -2.53
N PRO A 97 -21.74 3.57 -3.81
CA PRO A 97 -21.40 2.24 -4.33
C PRO A 97 -20.09 1.68 -3.73
N ASN A 98 -19.99 0.36 -3.60
CA ASN A 98 -18.77 -0.31 -3.13
C ASN A 98 -17.73 -0.40 -4.26
N ASN A 99 -17.12 0.73 -4.61
CA ASN A 99 -16.16 0.80 -5.71
C ASN A 99 -14.85 0.10 -5.37
N SER A 100 -14.17 -0.42 -6.39
CA SER A 100 -12.80 -0.93 -6.29
C SER A 100 -11.79 0.20 -6.45
N VAL A 101 -10.75 0.22 -5.61
CA VAL A 101 -9.68 1.21 -5.65
C VAL A 101 -8.34 0.49 -5.68
N ALA A 102 -7.68 0.49 -6.84
CA ALA A 102 -6.41 -0.21 -7.01
C ALA A 102 -5.30 0.38 -6.11
N PRO A 103 -4.29 -0.41 -5.71
CA PRO A 103 -3.14 0.12 -5.00
C PRO A 103 -2.48 1.25 -5.80
N GLY A 104 -2.16 2.36 -5.13
CA GLY A 104 -1.59 3.55 -5.76
C GLY A 104 -2.59 4.43 -6.51
N GLN A 105 -3.88 4.07 -6.57
CA GLN A 105 -4.93 4.98 -7.01
C GLN A 105 -5.23 5.99 -5.91
N GLY A 106 -5.11 7.28 -6.23
CA GLY A 106 -5.40 8.35 -5.29
C GLY A 106 -6.90 8.63 -5.20
N MET A 107 -7.34 9.09 -4.03
CA MET A 107 -8.73 9.44 -3.74
C MET A 107 -8.80 10.50 -2.65
N PHE A 108 -9.83 11.34 -2.71
CA PHE A 108 -10.17 12.17 -1.56
C PHE A 108 -11.09 11.40 -0.63
N ILE A 109 -10.93 11.61 0.68
CA ILE A 109 -11.89 11.20 1.69
C ILE A 109 -12.30 12.41 2.53
N SER A 110 -13.60 12.54 2.80
CA SER A 110 -14.18 13.51 3.71
C SER A 110 -14.69 12.79 4.95
N LEU A 111 -14.18 13.15 6.12
CA LEU A 111 -14.54 12.55 7.40
C LEU A 111 -15.29 13.56 8.29
N GLY A 112 -16.33 13.11 8.99
CA GLY A 112 -17.07 13.93 9.96
C GLY A 112 -16.33 14.16 11.28
N ALA A 113 -15.31 13.35 11.57
CA ALA A 113 -14.44 13.48 12.73
C ALA A 113 -13.01 13.01 12.38
N ALA A 114 -12.01 13.51 13.10
CA ALA A 114 -10.64 13.04 12.95
C ALA A 114 -10.52 11.56 13.32
N LYS A 115 -9.75 10.80 12.54
CA LYS A 115 -9.65 9.34 12.66
C LYS A 115 -8.35 8.82 12.09
N THR A 116 -7.87 7.71 12.65
CA THR A 116 -6.86 6.86 11.99
C THR A 116 -7.53 5.80 11.13
N LEU A 117 -7.34 5.89 9.82
CA LEU A 117 -7.73 4.82 8.90
C LEU A 117 -6.68 3.71 8.95
N THR A 118 -7.12 2.45 8.97
CA THR A 118 -6.23 1.29 9.00
C THR A 118 -6.42 0.49 7.72
N PHE A 119 -5.36 0.37 6.93
CA PHE A 119 -5.31 -0.50 5.75
C PHE A 119 -4.55 -1.77 6.10
N VAL A 120 -5.12 -2.91 5.72
CA VAL A 120 -4.51 -4.24 5.89
C VAL A 120 -4.56 -4.97 4.56
N GLY A 121 -3.43 -5.54 4.16
CA GLY A 121 -3.34 -6.23 2.88
C GLY A 121 -1.92 -6.66 2.57
N GLU A 122 -1.72 -7.16 1.37
CA GLU A 122 -0.41 -7.52 0.87
C GLU A 122 0.29 -6.30 0.26
N VAL A 123 1.60 -6.22 0.40
CA VAL A 123 2.41 -5.23 -0.32
C VAL A 123 2.40 -5.61 -1.80
N PRO A 124 2.01 -4.71 -2.72
CA PRO A 124 2.03 -5.02 -4.14
C PRO A 124 3.45 -5.33 -4.62
N GLN A 125 3.58 -6.38 -5.45
CA GLN A 125 4.85 -6.88 -5.96
C GLN A 125 4.82 -7.05 -7.48
N GLY A 126 5.99 -6.97 -8.11
CA GLY A 126 6.12 -7.08 -9.57
C GLY A 126 5.23 -6.05 -10.28
N THR A 127 4.50 -6.50 -11.28
CA THR A 127 3.61 -5.64 -12.08
C THR A 127 2.44 -5.05 -11.29
N ASP A 128 2.05 -5.65 -10.16
CA ASP A 128 0.98 -5.11 -9.29
C ASP A 128 1.40 -3.79 -8.63
N SER A 129 2.70 -3.47 -8.64
CA SER A 129 3.24 -2.20 -8.16
C SER A 129 3.40 -1.14 -9.26
N ASN A 130 2.95 -1.41 -10.50
CA ASN A 130 3.09 -0.47 -11.61
C ASN A 130 1.81 0.35 -11.79
N ILE A 131 1.97 1.64 -12.10
CA ILE A 131 0.85 2.58 -12.30
C ILE A 131 0.96 3.22 -13.67
N HIS A 132 -0.12 3.13 -14.47
CA HIS A 132 -0.25 3.92 -15.70
C HIS A 132 -0.83 5.30 -15.40
N MET A 133 -0.21 6.35 -15.92
CA MET A 133 -0.72 7.72 -15.86
C MET A 133 -0.96 8.25 -17.27
N ASN A 134 -2.19 8.68 -17.53
CA ASN A 134 -2.55 9.34 -18.77
C ASN A 134 -1.85 10.72 -18.88
N ASN A 135 -1.85 11.30 -20.08
CA ASN A 135 -1.55 12.72 -20.21
C ASN A 135 -2.60 13.58 -19.48
N GLY A 136 -2.25 14.82 -19.14
CA GLY A 136 -3.09 15.71 -18.36
C GLY A 136 -3.03 15.42 -16.87
N LEU A 137 -4.19 15.43 -16.21
CA LEU A 137 -4.30 15.24 -14.77
C LEU A 137 -4.55 13.77 -14.41
N SER A 138 -3.76 13.26 -13.49
CA SER A 138 -3.95 11.96 -12.85
C SER A 138 -3.94 12.12 -11.33
N LEU A 139 -4.74 11.31 -10.63
CA LEU A 139 -4.74 11.25 -9.16
C LEU A 139 -4.17 9.90 -8.71
N VAL A 140 -2.95 9.93 -8.19
CA VAL A 140 -2.16 8.73 -7.93
C VAL A 140 -1.45 8.82 -6.56
N ALA A 141 -0.77 7.76 -6.19
CA ALA A 141 0.07 7.66 -5.01
C ALA A 141 1.15 6.60 -5.20
N SER A 142 2.02 6.45 -4.22
CA SER A 142 2.87 5.25 -4.16
C SER A 142 1.99 3.99 -4.09
N PRO A 143 2.19 2.99 -4.98
CA PRO A 143 1.45 1.73 -4.94
C PRO A 143 1.93 0.80 -3.84
N VAL A 144 3.10 1.08 -3.25
CA VAL A 144 3.65 0.34 -2.10
C VAL A 144 3.76 1.27 -0.89
N PRO A 145 3.75 0.75 0.35
CA PRO A 145 3.75 1.56 1.56
C PRO A 145 5.16 2.12 1.86
N GLN A 146 5.67 2.97 0.98
CA GLN A 146 6.96 3.64 1.08
C GLN A 146 6.77 5.16 1.02
N SER A 147 7.52 5.88 1.85
CA SER A 147 7.69 7.33 1.75
C SER A 147 9.15 7.64 1.42
N SER A 148 9.37 8.36 0.33
CA SER A 148 10.68 8.82 -0.12
C SER A 148 10.49 9.89 -1.19
N ALA A 149 11.55 10.59 -1.58
CA ALA A 149 11.51 11.50 -2.72
C ALA A 149 11.10 10.74 -4.00
N LEU A 150 10.28 11.38 -4.85
CA LEU A 150 9.80 10.79 -6.10
C LEU A 150 10.95 10.34 -7.02
N ASP A 151 12.06 11.08 -7.05
CA ASP A 151 13.28 10.70 -7.79
C ASP A 151 13.85 9.35 -7.31
N THR A 152 13.96 9.17 -5.99
CA THR A 152 14.41 7.90 -5.38
C THR A 152 13.43 6.77 -5.64
N MET A 153 12.14 7.11 -5.78
CA MET A 153 11.09 6.14 -6.04
C MET A 153 10.94 5.81 -7.53
N LEU A 154 11.83 6.31 -8.39
CA LEU A 154 11.84 6.12 -9.84
C LEU A 154 10.54 6.58 -10.51
N PHE A 155 9.96 7.67 -9.99
CA PHE A 155 8.77 8.25 -10.58
C PHE A 155 9.12 8.82 -11.98
N PRO A 156 8.41 8.41 -13.05
CA PRO A 156 8.69 8.90 -14.40
C PRO A 156 8.27 10.37 -14.49
N ALA A 157 9.15 11.24 -14.97
CA ALA A 157 8.88 12.67 -15.09
C ALA A 157 9.59 13.28 -16.30
N ASP A 158 8.86 14.11 -17.04
CA ASP A 158 9.40 15.01 -18.06
C ASP A 158 9.56 16.42 -17.49
N VAL A 159 10.46 17.22 -18.06
CA VAL A 159 10.65 18.62 -17.64
C VAL A 159 9.32 19.37 -17.74
N GLY A 160 8.90 19.99 -16.65
CA GLY A 160 7.64 20.72 -16.54
C GLY A 160 6.47 19.93 -15.94
N ASP A 161 6.60 18.60 -15.79
CA ASP A 161 5.63 17.81 -15.03
C ASP A 161 5.52 18.36 -13.60
N THR A 162 4.29 18.48 -13.09
CA THR A 162 4.03 19.09 -11.78
C THR A 162 3.16 18.17 -10.93
N VAL A 163 3.57 17.95 -9.68
CA VAL A 163 2.76 17.26 -8.68
C VAL A 163 2.16 18.24 -7.67
N TYR A 164 0.97 17.92 -7.16
CA TYR A 164 0.29 18.71 -6.15
C TYR A 164 -0.13 17.85 -4.96
N PHE A 165 0.36 18.21 -3.78
CA PHE A 165 0.01 17.60 -2.51
C PHE A 165 -1.07 18.44 -1.84
N TYR A 166 -2.12 17.79 -1.32
CA TYR A 166 -3.16 18.46 -0.54
C TYR A 166 -2.98 18.16 0.94
N ARG A 167 -2.50 19.14 1.70
CA ARG A 167 -2.14 18.98 3.12
C ARG A 167 -2.69 20.15 3.92
N GLY A 168 -3.34 19.89 5.05
CA GLY A 168 -3.83 20.95 5.94
C GLY A 168 -4.80 21.94 5.28
N GLY A 169 -5.56 21.50 4.28
CA GLY A 169 -6.54 22.34 3.59
C GLY A 169 -6.00 23.12 2.39
N SER A 170 -4.71 23.01 2.06
CA SER A 170 -4.08 23.76 0.96
C SER A 170 -3.26 22.86 0.04
N TYR A 171 -3.02 23.35 -1.18
CA TYR A 171 -2.15 22.69 -2.14
C TYR A 171 -0.72 23.22 -2.04
N ALA A 172 0.25 22.29 -2.06
CA ALA A 172 1.65 22.57 -2.32
C ALA A 172 2.06 21.86 -3.61
N SER A 173 2.76 22.56 -4.50
CA SER A 173 3.22 22.00 -5.77
C SER A 173 4.73 21.74 -5.79
N SER A 174 5.14 20.80 -6.63
CA SER A 174 6.52 20.58 -7.01
C SER A 174 6.60 20.32 -8.51
N THR A 175 7.57 20.93 -9.18
CA THR A 175 7.75 20.79 -10.63
C THR A 175 9.09 20.10 -10.90
N PHE A 176 9.10 19.16 -11.83
CA PHE A 176 10.31 18.50 -12.27
C PHE A 176 11.07 19.41 -13.23
N LEU A 177 12.29 19.81 -12.87
CA LEU A 177 13.11 20.76 -13.64
C LEU A 177 14.18 20.06 -14.50
N GLY A 178 14.13 18.73 -14.58
CA GLY A 178 15.01 17.92 -15.42
C GLY A 178 16.08 17.17 -14.63
N PRO A 179 16.80 16.24 -15.31
CA PRO A 179 17.86 15.47 -14.70
C PRO A 179 18.94 16.37 -14.09
N GLY A 180 19.36 16.06 -12.87
CA GLY A 180 20.38 16.83 -12.12
C GLY A 180 19.80 17.91 -11.20
N ILE A 181 18.58 18.40 -11.47
CA ILE A 181 17.85 19.29 -10.54
C ILE A 181 16.73 18.52 -9.84
N GLY A 182 15.95 17.74 -10.58
CA GLY A 182 14.86 16.94 -10.03
C GLY A 182 13.61 17.76 -9.68
N TRP A 183 12.81 17.20 -8.77
CA TRP A 183 11.59 17.84 -8.26
C TRP A 183 11.90 19.05 -7.37
N THR A 184 11.37 20.21 -7.71
CA THR A 184 11.61 21.47 -6.98
C THR A 184 10.29 22.14 -6.58
N PRO A 185 10.03 22.34 -5.26
CA PRO A 185 10.75 21.77 -4.11
C PRO A 185 10.72 20.23 -4.10
N ALA A 186 11.53 19.58 -3.27
CA ALA A 186 11.56 18.11 -3.21
C ALA A 186 10.15 17.52 -3.00
N ALA A 187 9.72 16.63 -3.90
CA ALA A 187 8.44 15.96 -3.83
C ALA A 187 8.57 14.66 -3.03
N VAL A 188 8.04 14.65 -1.80
CA VAL A 188 8.09 13.51 -0.89
C VAL A 188 6.66 13.15 -0.46
N PRO A 189 5.99 12.18 -1.10
CA PRO A 189 4.73 11.62 -0.62
C PRO A 189 4.92 10.85 0.68
N GLY A 190 3.97 10.98 1.60
CA GLY A 190 3.82 10.11 2.77
C GLY A 190 3.28 8.73 2.39
N VAL A 191 3.42 7.76 3.30
CA VAL A 191 2.80 6.45 3.14
C VAL A 191 1.28 6.59 3.14
N GLY A 192 0.61 6.11 2.09
CA GLY A 192 -0.85 6.24 1.95
C GLY A 192 -1.33 7.62 1.50
N GLU A 193 -0.41 8.55 1.21
CA GLU A 193 -0.75 9.90 0.73
C GLU A 193 -0.96 9.91 -0.79
N GLY A 194 -2.10 10.45 -1.22
CA GLY A 194 -2.36 10.73 -2.63
C GLY A 194 -1.83 12.09 -3.06
N PHE A 195 -1.55 12.23 -4.35
CA PHE A 195 -1.17 13.49 -4.97
C PHE A 195 -1.68 13.57 -6.40
N TRP A 196 -1.90 14.80 -6.87
CA TRP A 196 -2.16 15.04 -8.29
C TRP A 196 -0.87 15.06 -9.07
N VAL A 197 -0.94 14.61 -10.31
CA VAL A 197 0.13 14.73 -11.31
C VAL A 197 -0.47 15.43 -12.51
N SER A 198 0.15 16.53 -12.94
CA SER A 198 -0.10 17.17 -14.22
C SER A 198 1.09 16.92 -15.12
N ARG A 199 0.83 16.31 -16.28
CA ARG A 199 1.89 15.92 -17.21
C ARG A 199 1.49 16.10 -18.67
N ALA A 200 2.46 16.40 -19.53
CA ALA A 200 2.22 16.57 -20.96
C ALA A 200 2.06 15.23 -21.69
N ASN A 201 2.85 14.23 -21.30
CA ASN A 201 2.86 12.91 -21.91
C ASN A 201 2.38 11.85 -20.92
N ALA A 202 1.70 10.82 -21.42
CA ALA A 202 1.39 9.63 -20.63
C ALA A 202 2.68 8.88 -20.26
N ALA A 203 2.71 8.24 -19.10
CA ALA A 203 3.86 7.44 -18.67
C ALA A 203 3.47 6.36 -17.66
N ASP A 204 4.28 5.30 -17.63
CA ASP A 204 4.15 4.20 -16.68
C ASP A 204 5.18 4.34 -15.55
N TRP A 205 4.69 4.35 -14.31
CA TRP A 205 5.54 4.22 -13.13
C TRP A 205 5.81 2.75 -12.84
N ASN A 206 6.84 2.22 -13.49
CA ASN A 206 7.22 0.82 -13.43
C ASN A 206 8.13 0.52 -12.23
N ARG A 207 7.51 0.35 -11.06
CA ARG A 207 8.21 0.05 -9.80
C ARG A 207 8.79 -1.35 -9.77
N ASN A 208 8.08 -2.35 -10.30
CA ASN A 208 8.44 -3.77 -10.25
C ASN A 208 8.96 -4.21 -8.85
N PHE A 209 8.30 -3.72 -7.80
CA PHE A 209 8.76 -3.85 -6.42
C PHE A 209 8.81 -5.31 -5.98
N SER A 210 9.78 -5.67 -5.15
CA SER A 210 9.89 -7.00 -4.54
C SER A 210 10.40 -6.84 -3.12
N VAL A 211 9.79 -7.57 -2.18
CA VAL A 211 10.29 -7.65 -0.80
C VAL A 211 11.36 -8.73 -0.62
N ASN A 212 11.57 -9.56 -1.64
CA ASN A 212 12.40 -10.76 -1.59
C ASN A 212 13.69 -10.65 -2.44
N ASN A 213 14.03 -9.45 -2.91
CA ASN A 213 15.21 -9.20 -3.76
C ASN A 213 16.40 -8.70 -2.94
#